data_AF-A0A0S1SRL4-F1
#
_entry.id   AF-A0A0S1SRL4-F1
#
_cell.length_a   1.000
_cell.length_b   1.000
_cell.length_c   1.000
_cell.angle_alpha   90.00
_cell.angle_beta   90.00
_cell.angle_gamma   90.00
#
_symmetry.space_group_name_H-M   'P 1'
#
loop_
_entity.id
_entity.type
_entity.pdbx_description
1 polymer ?
#
loop_
_entity_poly.entity_id
_entity_poly.type
_entity_poly.pdbx_seq_one_letter_code
_entity_poly.pdbx_strand_id
1 'polypeptide(L)'
;MPITSSATKAMRQSAVKRDARRPFKTRMKSAVRTLTDLAKEGKHDEAVKLLPTVMKAIDTAAKKHLIHWKNAARQKSHAASLVASLGKKK
;
A
#
# COMPACT_ATOMS: atom_id res chain seq x y z
N MET A 1 3.97 -5.33 -31.57
CA MET A 1 4.89 -4.18 -31.66
C MET A 1 4.08 -2.93 -31.98
N PRO A 2 4.40 -1.77 -31.40
CA PRO A 2 3.76 -0.52 -31.77
C PRO A 2 4.03 -0.17 -33.24
N ILE A 3 2.98 0.18 -33.98
CA ILE A 3 3.03 0.44 -35.43
C ILE A 3 3.38 1.91 -35.69
N THR A 4 2.92 2.83 -34.83
CA THR A 4 3.15 4.26 -34.96
C THR A 4 4.31 4.74 -34.08
N SER A 5 5.00 5.79 -34.51
CA SER A 5 6.10 6.41 -33.75
C SER A 5 5.66 6.89 -32.36
N SER A 6 4.42 7.39 -32.25
CA SER A 6 3.80 7.80 -30.98
C SER A 6 3.59 6.61 -30.04
N ALA A 7 3.14 5.46 -30.55
CA ALA A 7 2.95 4.25 -29.75
C ALA A 7 4.30 3.69 -29.24
N THR A 8 5.36 3.72 -30.06
CA THR A 8 6.71 3.32 -29.64
C THR A 8 7.25 4.21 -28.52
N LYS A 9 6.95 5.51 -28.55
CA LYS A 9 7.29 6.44 -27.47
C LYS A 9 6.46 6.16 -26.21
N ALA A 10 5.16 5.94 -26.35
CA ALA A 10 4.26 5.64 -25.23
C ALA A 10 4.68 4.36 -24.48
N MET A 11 5.10 3.31 -25.22
CA MET A 11 5.63 2.07 -24.66
C MET A 11 6.90 2.30 -23.83
N ARG A 12 7.85 3.11 -24.33
CA ARG A 12 9.06 3.46 -23.56
C ARG A 12 8.72 4.25 -22.29
N GLN A 13 7.83 5.23 -22.40
CA GLN A 13 7.41 6.03 -21.25
C GLN A 13 6.65 5.21 -20.20
N SER A 14 5.83 4.25 -20.62
CA SER A 14 5.05 3.41 -19.70
C SER A 14 5.97 2.50 -18.89
N ALA A 15 7.01 1.93 -19.51
CA ALA A 15 8.02 1.13 -18.81
C ALA A 15 8.73 1.93 -17.70
N VAL A 16 9.26 3.11 -18.04
CA VAL A 16 9.93 3.99 -17.06
C VAL A 16 9.00 4.40 -15.93
N LYS A 17 7.76 4.80 -16.25
CA LYS A 17 6.75 5.15 -15.24
C LYS A 17 6.37 3.96 -14.35
N ARG A 18 6.31 2.75 -14.89
CA ARG A 18 6.02 1.53 -14.14
C ARG A 18 7.14 1.25 -13.13
N ASP A 19 8.39 1.33 -13.58
CA ASP A 19 9.54 0.99 -12.74
C ASP A 19 9.70 2.00 -11.61
N ALA A 20 9.47 3.30 -11.87
CA ALA A 20 9.44 4.33 -10.82
C ALA A 20 8.29 4.14 -9.80
N ARG A 21 7.16 3.57 -10.20
CA ARG A 21 5.99 3.33 -9.31
C ARG A 21 6.09 2.01 -8.54
N ARG A 22 6.84 1.04 -9.06
CA ARG A 22 6.94 -0.32 -8.48
C ARG A 22 7.38 -0.30 -7.01
N PRO A 23 8.39 0.48 -6.56
CA PRO A 23 8.81 0.52 -5.15
C PRO A 23 7.73 1.01 -4.19
N PHE A 24 6.93 2.00 -4.60
CA PHE A 24 5.85 2.51 -3.75
C PHE A 24 4.72 1.49 -3.59
N LYS A 25 4.40 0.77 -4.67
CA LYS A 25 3.42 -0.32 -4.64
C LYS A 25 3.87 -1.48 -3.77
N THR A 26 5.13 -1.89 -3.89
CA THR A 26 5.69 -3.00 -3.09
C THR A 26 5.79 -2.60 -1.62
N ARG A 27 6.29 -1.40 -1.30
CA ARG A 27 6.37 -0.90 0.08
C ARG A 27 5.01 -0.89 0.78
N MET A 28 3.96 -0.42 0.11
CA MET A 28 2.59 -0.46 0.63
C MET A 28 2.15 -1.90 0.93
N LYS A 29 2.32 -2.83 -0.04
CA LYS A 29 1.95 -4.23 0.14
C LYS A 29 2.73 -4.91 1.28
N SER A 30 4.03 -4.67 1.35
CA SER A 30 4.89 -5.23 2.40
C SER A 30 4.49 -4.72 3.78
N ALA A 31 4.23 -3.41 3.92
CA ALA A 31 3.81 -2.82 5.18
C ALA A 31 2.45 -3.37 5.68
N VAL A 32 1.50 -3.57 4.76
CA VAL A 32 0.21 -4.21 5.10
C VAL A 32 0.43 -5.66 5.51
N ARG A 33 1.29 -6.40 4.80
CA ARG A 33 1.60 -7.80 5.14
C ARG A 33 2.26 -7.95 6.51
N THR A 34 3.24 -7.10 6.82
CA THR A 34 3.87 -7.09 8.15
C THR A 34 2.85 -6.80 9.26
N LEU A 35 1.88 -5.90 9.03
CA LEU A 35 0.82 -5.65 9.98
C LEU A 35 -0.08 -6.88 10.18
N THR A 36 -0.43 -7.58 9.09
CA THR A 36 -1.24 -8.81 9.18
C THR A 36 -0.50 -9.96 9.84
N ASP A 37 0.82 -10.05 9.66
CA ASP A 37 1.64 -11.10 10.25
C ASP A 37 1.79 -10.87 11.77
N LEU A 38 2.08 -9.63 12.20
CA LEU A 38 2.12 -9.27 13.63
C LEU A 38 0.76 -9.46 14.32
N ALA A 39 -0.33 -9.22 13.61
CA ALA A 39 -1.67 -9.47 14.12
C ALA A 39 -1.96 -10.96 14.35
N LYS A 40 -1.45 -11.84 13.47
CA LYS A 40 -1.54 -13.29 13.66
C LYS A 40 -0.68 -13.75 14.84
N GLU A 41 0.49 -13.14 15.02
CA GLU A 41 1.40 -13.42 16.14
C GLU A 41 0.88 -12.87 17.49
N GLY A 42 -0.15 -12.01 17.49
CA GLY A 42 -0.75 -11.46 18.70
C GLY A 42 0.07 -10.35 19.37
N LYS A 43 1.09 -9.80 18.69
CA LYS A 43 1.97 -8.73 19.21
C LYS A 43 1.29 -7.36 19.07
N HIS A 44 0.43 -7.04 20.03
CA HIS A 44 -0.38 -5.83 20.01
C HIS A 44 0.44 -4.54 20.02
N ASP A 45 1.46 -4.44 20.89
CA ASP A 45 2.23 -3.20 21.05
C ASP A 45 3.07 -2.87 19.81
N GLU A 46 3.59 -3.89 19.13
CA GLU A 46 4.34 -3.74 17.88
C GLU A 46 3.40 -3.34 16.74
N ALA A 47 2.19 -3.91 16.68
CA ALA A 47 1.18 -3.56 15.68
C ALA A 47 0.72 -2.09 15.81
N VAL A 48 0.53 -1.60 17.04
CA VAL A 48 0.18 -0.19 17.31
C VAL A 48 1.30 0.76 16.86
N LYS A 49 2.56 0.41 17.14
CA LYS A 49 3.73 1.21 16.70
C LYS A 49 3.89 1.22 15.17
N LEU A 50 3.53 0.13 14.49
CA LEU A 50 3.67 0.00 13.04
C LEU A 50 2.56 0.72 12.26
N LEU A 51 1.39 0.92 12.87
CA LEU A 51 0.20 1.48 12.24
C LEU A 51 0.42 2.87 11.58
N PRO A 52 1.09 3.86 12.21
CA PRO A 52 1.40 5.14 11.56
C PRO A 52 2.24 4.99 10.28
N THR A 53 3.16 4.02 10.26
CA THR A 53 4.02 3.74 9.10
C THR A 53 3.22 3.14 7.95
N VAL A 54 2.30 2.23 8.26
CA VAL A 54 1.37 1.63 7.28
C VAL A 54 0.46 2.70 6.68
N MET A 55 -0.14 3.55 7.52
CA MET A 55 -1.00 4.65 7.07
C MET A 55 -0.25 5.60 6.14
N LYS A 56 0.97 6.02 6.51
CA LYS A 56 1.82 6.87 5.66
C LYS A 56 2.13 6.23 4.31
N ALA A 57 2.40 4.93 4.28
CA ALA A 57 2.67 4.21 3.02
C ALA A 57 1.43 4.17 2.10
N ILE A 58 0.24 3.97 2.66
CA ILE A 58 -1.04 3.98 1.92
C ILE A 58 -1.33 5.37 1.37
N ASP A 59 -1.19 6.42 2.19
CA ASP A 59 -1.46 7.79 1.76
C ASP A 59 -0.46 8.28 0.70
N THR A 60 0.80 7.83 0.78
CA THR A 60 1.81 8.11 -0.27
C THR A 60 1.43 7.44 -1.59
N ALA A 61 0.90 6.22 -1.55
CA ALA A 61 0.43 5.52 -2.75
C ALA A 61 -0.80 6.20 -3.37
N ALA A 62 -1.70 6.75 -2.54
CA ALA A 62 -2.83 7.54 -2.99
C ALA A 62 -2.38 8.87 -3.63
N LYS A 63 -1.46 9.60 -2.98
CA LYS A 63 -0.92 10.87 -3.51
C LYS A 63 -0.25 10.69 -4.88
N LYS A 64 0.45 9.58 -5.09
CA LYS A 64 1.07 9.23 -6.39
C LYS A 64 0.11 8.62 -7.42
N HIS A 65 -1.18 8.54 -7.09
CA HIS A 65 -2.25 8.02 -7.94
C HIS A 65 -2.06 6.55 -8.32
N LEU A 66 -1.39 5.76 -7.46
CA LEU A 66 -1.30 4.31 -7.64
C LEU A 66 -2.58 3.60 -7.20
N ILE A 67 -3.25 4.15 -6.19
CA ILE A 67 -4.55 3.70 -5.69
C ILE A 67 -5.51 4.88 -5.65
N HIS A 68 -6.79 4.62 -5.92
CA HIS A 68 -7.84 5.62 -5.77
C HIS A 68 -8.04 5.98 -4.29
N TRP A 69 -8.44 7.22 -4.01
CA TRP A 69 -8.62 7.72 -2.63
C TRP A 69 -9.60 6.88 -1.81
N LYS A 70 -10.68 6.38 -2.43
CA LYS A 70 -11.63 5.44 -1.78
C LYS A 70 -10.98 4.11 -1.39
N ASN A 71 -10.06 3.59 -2.21
CA ASN A 71 -9.34 2.36 -1.89
C ASN A 71 -8.34 2.60 -0.74
N ALA A 72 -7.66 3.76 -0.74
CA ALA A 72 -6.81 4.16 0.37
C ALA A 72 -7.61 4.27 1.69
N ALA A 73 -8.77 4.92 1.66
CA ALA A 73 -9.65 5.03 2.82
C ALA A 73 -10.10 3.66 3.35
N ARG A 74 -10.53 2.75 2.45
CA ARG A 74 -10.89 1.37 2.81
C ARG A 74 -9.72 0.63 3.47
N GLN A 75 -8.51 0.74 2.91
CA GLN A 75 -7.33 0.08 3.47
C GLN A 75 -6.94 0.63 4.84
N LYS A 76 -7.04 1.96 5.06
CA LYS A 76 -6.83 2.57 6.37
C LYS A 76 -7.85 2.07 7.40
N SER A 77 -9.13 2.04 7.02
CA SER A 77 -10.21 1.52 7.88
C SER A 77 -9.96 0.07 8.27
N HIS A 78 -9.55 -0.78 7.31
CA HIS A 78 -9.26 -2.18 7.57
C HIS A 78 -8.06 -2.36 8.50
N ALA A 79 -6.96 -1.63 8.27
CA ALA A 79 -5.78 -1.67 9.13
C ALA A 79 -6.10 -1.24 10.58
N ALA A 80 -6.88 -0.17 10.75
CA ALA A 80 -7.32 0.29 12.07
C ALA A 80 -8.25 -0.71 12.75
N SER A 81 -9.22 -1.28 12.02
CA SER A 81 -10.16 -2.27 12.55
C SER A 81 -9.45 -3.54 13.00
N LEU A 82 -8.43 -3.96 12.24
CA LEU A 82 -7.63 -5.14 12.55
C LEU A 82 -6.83 -4.94 13.85
N VAL A 83 -6.15 -3.80 14.03
CA VAL A 83 -5.48 -3.50 15.31
C VAL A 83 -6.48 -3.38 16.47
N ALA A 84 -7.61 -2.69 16.26
CA ALA A 84 -8.64 -2.54 17.29
C ALA A 84 -9.26 -3.88 17.72
N SER A 85 -9.43 -4.83 16.79
CA SER A 85 -9.95 -6.17 17.09
C SER A 85 -9.03 -6.98 18.00
N LEU A 86 -7.71 -6.79 17.90
CA LEU A 86 -6.73 -7.47 18.76
C LEU A 86 -6.79 -7.00 20.21
N GLY A 87 -7.09 -5.72 20.44
CA GLY A 87 -7.33 -5.15 21.78
C GLY A 87 -8.70 -5.50 22.37
N LYS A 88 -9.63 -6.00 21.56
CA LYS A 88 -11.01 -6.37 21.94
C LYS A 88 -11.14 -7.82 22.40
N LYS A 89 -10.09 -8.40 22.98
CA LYS A 89 -10.21 -9.67 23.70
C LYS A 89 -11.14 -9.44 24.90
N LYS A 90 -12.37 -9.92 24.74
CA LYS A 90 -13.29 -10.23 25.83
C LYS A 90 -12.86 -11.55 26.46
#